data_AF-A0A6B9TAZ8-F1
#
_entry.id   AF-A0A6B9TAZ8-F1
#
_cell.length_a   1.000
_cell.length_b   1.000
_cell.length_c   1.000
_cell.angle_alpha   90.00
_cell.angle_beta   90.00
_cell.angle_gamma   90.00
#
_symmetry.space_group_name_H-M   'P 1'
#
loop_
_entity.id
_entity.type
_entity.pdbx_description
1 polymer ?
#
loop_
_entity_poly.entity_id
_entity_poly.type
_entity_poly.pdbx_seq_one_letter_code
_entity_poly.pdbx_strand_id
1 'polypeptide(L)'
;MNQIAVNASEGATRLHDISPPVRDHSCEDFRRVDRAAHISALGIFLRNFPLGVFDDEERRWFLDIQSRVCHMESNAFDDLGME
;
A
#
# COMPACT_ATOMS: atom_id res chain seq x y z
N MET A 1 -40.31 -30.90 -48.10
CA MET A 1 -39.19 -31.78 -47.73
C MET A 1 -38.04 -30.85 -47.33
N ASN A 2 -37.55 -30.77 -46.10
CA ASN A 2 -37.35 -31.79 -45.06
C ASN A 2 -37.78 -31.32 -43.66
N GLN A 3 -38.26 -32.27 -42.87
CA GLN A 3 -38.57 -32.13 -41.45
C GLN A 3 -37.29 -32.23 -40.59
N ILE A 4 -37.13 -31.23 -39.72
CA ILE A 4 -36.72 -31.23 -38.30
C ILE A 4 -35.96 -32.45 -37.74
N ALA A 5 -34.83 -32.15 -37.08
CA ALA A 5 -34.52 -32.71 -35.76
C ALA A 5 -34.06 -31.57 -34.83
N VAL A 6 -34.87 -31.31 -33.80
CA VAL A 6 -34.59 -30.43 -32.68
C VAL A 6 -33.65 -31.16 -31.73
N ASN A 7 -32.55 -30.53 -31.33
CA ASN A 7 -31.88 -30.82 -30.06
C ASN A 7 -31.48 -29.50 -29.42
N ALA A 8 -32.27 -29.08 -28.45
CA ALA A 8 -31.86 -28.11 -27.45
C ALA A 8 -31.07 -28.86 -26.37
N SER A 9 -29.81 -28.48 -26.16
CA SER A 9 -29.13 -28.56 -24.87
C SER A 9 -27.86 -27.72 -24.92
N GLU A 10 -27.94 -26.60 -24.21
CA GLU A 10 -26.98 -26.17 -23.20
C GLU A 10 -25.49 -26.37 -23.51
N GLY A 11 -24.80 -25.24 -23.60
CA GLY A 11 -23.34 -25.24 -23.53
C GLY A 11 -22.77 -24.00 -24.17
N ALA A 12 -23.02 -22.84 -23.56
CA ALA A 12 -22.30 -21.61 -23.86
C ALA A 12 -20.80 -21.91 -23.81
N THR A 13 -20.18 -22.02 -24.99
CA THR A 13 -18.73 -22.16 -25.13
C THR A 13 -18.13 -20.81 -24.82
N ARG A 14 -18.02 -20.50 -23.52
CA ARG A 14 -17.24 -19.36 -23.03
C ARG A 14 -15.79 -19.66 -23.38
N LEU A 15 -15.27 -18.88 -24.32
CA LEU A 15 -13.85 -18.70 -24.54
C LEU A 15 -13.17 -18.48 -23.18
N HIS A 16 -12.37 -19.45 -22.75
CA HIS A 16 -11.42 -19.27 -21.67
C HIS A 16 -10.26 -18.42 -22.19
N ASP A 17 -10.46 -17.11 -22.24
CA ASP A 17 -9.38 -16.15 -22.30
C ASP A 17 -8.87 -15.94 -20.86
N ILE A 18 -8.01 -16.85 -20.41
CA ILE A 18 -7.32 -16.74 -19.13
C ILE A 18 -6.09 -15.87 -19.36
N SER A 19 -6.30 -14.59 -19.68
CA SER A 19 -5.26 -13.60 -19.49
C SER A 19 -5.00 -13.48 -17.98
N PRO A 20 -3.74 -13.52 -17.52
CA PRO A 20 -3.44 -13.29 -16.11
C PRO A 20 -4.01 -11.93 -15.70
N PRO A 21 -4.55 -11.78 -14.48
CA PRO A 21 -5.10 -10.50 -14.05
C PRO A 21 -3.99 -9.45 -14.22
N VAL A 22 -4.24 -8.46 -15.08
CA VAL A 22 -3.35 -7.31 -15.24
C VAL A 22 -3.27 -6.68 -13.86
N ARG A 23 -2.14 -6.88 -13.17
CA ARG A 23 -1.90 -6.25 -11.88
C ARG A 23 -1.86 -4.75 -12.13
N ASP A 24 -2.79 -4.03 -11.52
CA ASP A 24 -2.85 -2.59 -11.63
C ASP A 24 -1.76 -1.97 -10.76
N HIS A 25 -0.53 -1.94 -11.30
CA HIS A 25 0.68 -1.46 -10.62
C HIS A 25 0.53 -0.02 -10.10
N SER A 26 -0.30 0.77 -10.79
CA SER A 26 -0.66 2.14 -10.40
C SER A 26 -1.19 2.23 -8.96
N CYS A 27 -2.10 1.33 -8.57
CA CYS A 27 -2.73 1.36 -7.25
C CYS A 27 -1.75 1.07 -6.11
N GLU A 28 -0.81 0.14 -6.34
CA GLU A 28 0.20 -0.21 -5.35
C GLU A 28 1.27 0.88 -5.22
N ASP A 29 1.65 1.53 -6.32
CA ASP A 29 2.59 2.65 -6.29
C ASP A 29 1.98 3.86 -5.56
N PHE A 30 0.70 4.19 -5.81
CA PHE A 30 -0.01 5.22 -5.06
C PHE A 30 -0.04 4.93 -3.56
N ARG A 31 -0.31 3.68 -3.17
CA ARG A 31 -0.31 3.27 -1.76
C ARG A 31 1.05 3.41 -1.10
N ARG A 32 2.14 3.11 -1.82
CA ARG A 32 3.52 3.28 -1.32
C ARG A 32 3.85 4.75 -1.11
N VAL A 33 3.51 5.60 -2.08
CA VAL A 33 3.73 7.05 -1.98
C VAL A 33 2.92 7.64 -0.84
N ASP A 34 1.64 7.27 -0.72
CA ASP A 34 0.77 7.73 0.35
C ASP A 34 1.30 7.32 1.73
N ARG A 35 1.75 6.05 1.87
CA ARG A 35 2.39 5.56 3.09
C ARG A 35 3.64 6.38 3.43
N ALA A 36 4.54 6.62 2.47
CA ALA A 36 5.76 7.39 2.70
C ALA A 36 5.45 8.83 3.11
N ALA A 37 4.47 9.48 2.47
CA ALA A 37 4.04 10.82 2.81
C ALA A 37 3.51 10.92 4.24
N HIS A 38 2.68 9.97 4.68
CA HIS A 38 2.15 9.94 6.05
C HIS A 38 3.25 9.72 7.08
N ILE A 39 4.18 8.78 6.82
CA ILE A 39 5.30 8.52 7.72
C ILE A 39 6.22 9.74 7.80
N SER A 40 6.50 10.40 6.67
CA SER A 40 7.34 11.59 6.66
C SER A 40 6.70 12.77 7.38
N ALA A 41 5.39 12.99 7.20
CA ALA A 41 4.66 14.00 7.96
C ALA A 41 4.75 13.77 9.48
N LEU A 42 4.61 12.52 9.92
CA LEU A 42 4.80 12.15 11.32
C LEU A 42 6.26 12.36 11.77
N GLY A 43 7.24 11.97 10.96
CA GLY A 43 8.65 12.19 11.24
C GLY A 43 8.99 13.68 11.42
N ILE A 44 8.45 14.54 10.56
CA ILE A 44 8.59 15.99 10.66
C ILE A 44 7.97 16.51 11.95
N PHE A 45 6.75 16.07 12.29
CA PHE A 45 6.11 16.45 13.55
C PHE A 45 6.98 16.09 14.76
N LEU A 46 7.45 14.84 14.83
CA LEU A 46 8.25 14.36 15.96
C LEU A 46 9.60 15.09 16.07
N ARG A 47 10.26 15.38 14.95
CA ARG A 47 11.53 16.15 14.91
C ARG A 47 11.39 17.58 15.44
N ASN A 48 10.22 18.20 15.28
CA ASN A 48 9.98 19.59 15.65
C ASN A 48 9.21 19.75 16.97
N PHE A 49 8.85 18.64 17.64
CA PHE A 49 8.08 18.69 18.86
C PHE A 49 8.92 19.24 20.04
N PRO A 50 8.41 20.21 20.81
CA PRO A 50 9.15 20.80 21.92
C PRO A 50 9.19 19.87 23.14
N LEU A 51 10.26 19.08 23.28
CA LEU A 51 10.45 18.12 24.39
C LEU A 51 10.56 18.75 25.79
N GLY A 52 10.66 20.07 25.89
CA GLY A 52 10.75 20.79 27.17
C GLY A 52 9.49 20.69 28.03
N VAL A 53 8.36 20.24 27.46
CA VAL A 53 7.11 20.00 28.20
C VAL A 53 7.07 18.65 28.89
N PHE A 54 7.99 17.74 28.54
CA PHE A 54 8.03 16.37 29.06
C PHE A 54 9.03 16.20 30.19
N ASP A 55 8.66 15.35 31.14
CA ASP A 55 9.60 14.81 32.12
C ASP A 55 10.59 13.82 31.46
N ASP A 56 11.53 13.30 32.26
CA ASP A 56 12.60 12.44 31.73
C ASP A 56 12.07 11.10 31.19
N GLU A 57 11.01 10.55 31.76
CA GLU A 57 10.43 9.27 31.33
C GLU A 57 9.62 9.45 30.04
N GLU A 58 8.77 10.47 30.01
CA GLU A 58 7.99 10.87 28.83
C GLU A 58 8.91 11.22 27.66
N ARG A 59 9.99 11.95 27.92
CA ARG A 59 10.99 12.30 26.91
C ARG A 59 11.69 11.06 26.37
N ARG A 60 12.08 10.12 27.24
CA ARG A 60 12.71 8.87 26.81
C ARG A 60 11.78 8.04 25.95
N TRP A 61 10.51 7.92 26.34
CA TRP A 61 9.49 7.23 25.55
C TRP A 61 9.29 7.90 24.18
N PHE A 62 9.18 9.23 24.16
CA PHE A 62 8.99 9.99 22.92
C PHE A 62 10.15 9.78 21.94
N LEU A 63 11.39 9.81 22.43
CA LEU A 63 12.58 9.57 21.62
C LEU A 63 12.63 8.13 21.06
N ASP A 64 12.13 7.13 21.80
CA ASP A 64 12.01 5.76 21.28
C ASP A 64 11.01 5.69 20.12
N ILE A 65 9.86 6.36 20.24
CA ILE A 65 8.88 6.47 19.15
C ILE A 65 9.48 7.20 17.94
N GLN A 66 10.17 8.32 18.17
CA GLN A 66 10.84 9.07 17.11
C GLN A 66 11.87 8.19 16.37
N SER A 67 12.67 7.42 17.11
CA SER A 67 13.63 6.49 16.52
C SER A 67 12.93 5.45 15.62
N ARG A 68 11.84 4.84 16.09
CA ARG A 68 11.06 3.88 15.29
C ARG A 68 10.50 4.50 14.02
N VAL A 69 9.96 5.72 14.11
CA VAL A 69 9.43 6.44 12.94
C VAL A 69 10.53 6.76 11.95
N CYS A 70 11.74 7.14 12.39
CA CYS A 70 12.88 7.31 11.48
C CYS A 70 13.20 6.03 10.69
N HIS A 71 13.18 4.85 11.35
CA HIS A 71 13.39 3.59 10.64
C HIS A 71 12.26 3.28 9.65
N MET A 72 11.02 3.59 10.01
CA MET A 72 9.87 3.45 9.10
C MET A 72 9.99 4.39 7.90
N GLU A 73 10.50 5.61 8.11
CA GLU A 73 10.71 6.63 7.07
C GLU A 73 11.77 6.16 6.07
N SER A 74 12.91 5.67 6.55
CA SER A 74 13.93 5.05 5.69
C SER A 74 13.36 3.91 4.85
N ASN A 75 12.71 2.93 5.49
CA ASN A 75 12.12 1.80 4.77
C ASN A 75 11.07 2.24 3.73
N ALA A 76 10.28 3.27 4.03
CA ALA A 76 9.26 3.76 3.11
C ALA A 76 9.85 4.51 1.90
N PHE A 77 11.01 5.15 2.05
CA PHE A 77 11.73 5.76 0.94
C PHE A 77 12.50 4.73 0.11
N ASP A 78 13.07 3.71 0.76
CA ASP A 78 13.67 2.54 0.09
C ASP A 78 12.62 1.82 -0.79
N ASP A 79 11.39 1.64 -0.28
CA ASP A 79 10.25 1.05 -1.01
C ASP A 79 9.87 1.84 -2.27
N LEU A 80 10.22 3.13 -2.33
CA LEU A 80 10.01 4.03 -3.47
C LEU A 80 11.22 4.14 -4.40
N GLY A 81 12.35 3.51 -4.06
CA GLY A 81 13.60 3.64 -4.80
C GLY A 81 14.21 5.05 -4.73
N MET A 82 13.91 5.80 -3.66
CA MET A 82 14.52 7.10 -3.40
C MET A 82 15.72 6.90 -2.45
N GLU A 83 16.93 6.80 -3.03
CA GLU A 83 18.21 6.84 -2.32
C GLU A 83 18.76 8.28 -2.22
#